data_AF-A0AA89WJY9-F1
#
_entry.id   AF-A0AA89WJY9-F1
#
_cell.length_a   1.000
_cell.length_b   1.000
_cell.length_c   1.000
_cell.angle_alpha   90.00
_cell.angle_beta   90.00
_cell.angle_gamma   90.00
#
_symmetry.space_group_name_H-M   'P 1'
#
loop_
_entity.id
_entity.type
_entity.pdbx_description
1 polymer ?
#
loop_
_entity_poly.entity_id
_entity_poly.type
_entity_poly.pdbx_seq_one_letter_code
_entity_poly.pdbx_strand_id
1 'polypeptide(L)'
;MRISPMPLAFFAMFTSGSLTAQAESQNDRDIHCAAYYELLSVAGDQPDISRKQSSKAFYALLVHAGDSPKVQDDVAQKMVDLHKETPGPMTPASTAKLREKYDAECRILLKAAWCEAYKDPGACGA
;
A
#
# COMPACT_ATOMS: atom_id res chain seq x y z
N MET A 1 -10.90 62.15 15.12
CA MET A 1 -10.33 60.84 15.49
C MET A 1 -11.46 59.82 15.34
N ARG A 2 -11.53 59.02 14.26
CA ARG A 2 -10.96 57.65 14.11
C ARG A 2 -11.23 56.82 15.39
N ILE A 3 -11.85 55.63 15.37
CA ILE A 3 -11.65 54.41 14.55
C ILE A 3 -12.97 53.58 14.61
N SER A 4 -13.68 53.38 13.49
CA SER A 4 -13.91 52.12 12.74
C SER A 4 -14.23 50.83 13.53
N PRO A 5 -15.26 50.04 13.14
CA PRO A 5 -15.55 48.73 13.71
C PRO A 5 -14.64 47.64 13.11
N MET A 6 -14.19 46.68 13.91
CA MET A 6 -13.52 45.47 13.44
C MET A 6 -14.55 44.40 13.07
N PRO A 7 -14.51 43.81 11.86
CA PRO A 7 -15.14 42.53 11.59
C PRO A 7 -14.07 41.42 11.71
N LEU A 8 -14.06 40.70 12.82
CA LEU A 8 -13.34 39.42 12.93
C LEU A 8 -14.24 38.29 12.41
N ALA A 9 -14.42 38.26 11.09
CA ALA A 9 -15.08 37.15 10.40
C ALA A 9 -14.32 36.86 9.10
N PHE A 10 -13.10 36.34 9.26
CA PHE A 10 -12.27 35.83 8.16
C PHE A 10 -11.58 34.55 8.60
N PHE A 11 -12.34 33.49 8.89
CA PHE A 11 -11.80 32.14 9.03
C PHE A 11 -12.88 31.10 8.73
N ALA A 12 -13.30 31.00 7.47
CA ALA A 12 -14.06 29.85 7.00
C ALA A 12 -14.08 29.82 5.47
N MET A 13 -12.94 29.60 4.83
CA MET A 13 -12.92 29.12 3.45
C MET A 13 -11.54 28.55 3.13
N PHE A 14 -11.52 27.36 2.53
CA PHE A 14 -10.37 26.59 2.03
C PHE A 14 -9.67 25.63 3.01
N THR A 15 -10.36 24.57 3.41
CA THR A 15 -9.70 23.29 3.76
C THR A 15 -10.31 22.09 3.02
N SER A 16 -11.01 22.30 1.91
CA SER A 16 -11.62 21.20 1.14
C SER A 16 -10.75 20.70 -0.02
N GLY A 17 -9.56 21.29 -0.24
CA GLY A 17 -8.69 20.95 -1.39
C GLY A 17 -7.76 19.76 -1.19
N SER A 18 -7.57 19.28 0.04
CA SER A 18 -6.53 18.27 0.33
C SER A 18 -7.05 16.83 0.38
N LEU A 19 -8.38 16.61 0.49
CA LEU A 19 -8.90 15.26 0.69
C LEU A 19 -8.76 14.37 -0.57
N THR A 20 -8.97 14.93 -1.75
CA THR A 20 -8.93 14.15 -3.01
C THR A 20 -7.50 13.78 -3.40
N ALA A 21 -6.55 14.71 -3.30
CA ALA A 21 -5.14 14.45 -3.57
C ALA A 21 -4.51 13.48 -2.55
N GLN A 22 -4.95 13.54 -1.28
CA GLN A 22 -4.50 12.63 -0.24
C GLN A 22 -5.12 11.22 -0.40
N ALA A 23 -6.36 11.12 -0.86
CA ALA A 23 -7.00 9.84 -1.16
C ALA A 23 -6.42 9.18 -2.42
N GLU A 24 -6.12 9.96 -3.46
CA GLU A 24 -5.49 9.46 -4.69
C GLU A 24 -4.07 8.95 -4.42
N SER A 25 -3.27 9.69 -3.63
CA SER A 25 -1.93 9.25 -3.25
C SER A 25 -1.95 8.05 -2.29
N GLN A 26 -2.95 7.94 -1.42
CA GLN A 26 -3.14 6.76 -0.58
C GLN A 26 -3.51 5.53 -1.41
N ASN A 27 -4.39 5.67 -2.39
CA ASN A 27 -4.78 4.55 -3.25
C ASN A 27 -3.61 4.05 -4.12
N ASP A 28 -2.81 4.96 -4.71
CA ASP A 28 -1.62 4.52 -5.48
C ASP A 28 -0.61 3.78 -4.60
N ARG A 29 -0.44 4.21 -3.34
CA ARG A 29 0.40 3.50 -2.37
C ARG A 29 -0.14 2.10 -2.06
N ASP A 30 -1.44 1.98 -1.85
CA ASP A 30 -2.07 0.71 -1.50
C ASP A 30 -1.99 -0.28 -2.70
N ILE A 31 -2.20 0.21 -3.93
CA ILE A 31 -1.94 -0.52 -5.19
C ILE A 31 -0.47 -0.96 -5.28
N HIS A 32 0.46 -0.05 -5.00
CA HIS A 32 1.89 -0.34 -5.01
C HIS A 32 2.25 -1.46 -4.03
N CYS A 33 1.74 -1.39 -2.81
CA CYS A 33 2.00 -2.39 -1.79
C CYS A 33 1.36 -3.74 -2.10
N ALA A 34 0.18 -3.76 -2.73
CA ALA A 34 -0.43 -5.00 -3.24
C ALA A 34 0.44 -5.66 -4.31
N ALA A 35 0.93 -4.87 -5.27
CA ALA A 35 1.82 -5.35 -6.33
C ALA A 35 3.16 -5.86 -5.78
N TYR A 36 3.76 -5.10 -4.86
CA TYR A 36 5.00 -5.45 -4.19
C TYR A 36 4.88 -6.78 -3.42
N TYR A 37 3.79 -6.96 -2.67
CA TYR A 37 3.51 -8.20 -1.97
C TYR A 37 3.45 -9.40 -2.92
N GLU A 38 2.66 -9.29 -3.98
CA GLU A 38 2.43 -10.40 -4.90
C GLU A 38 3.70 -10.76 -5.68
N LEU A 39 4.50 -9.76 -6.05
CA LEU A 39 5.80 -10.00 -6.68
C LEU A 39 6.72 -10.84 -5.78
N LEU A 40 6.78 -10.54 -4.49
CA LEU A 40 7.57 -11.32 -3.53
C LEU A 40 6.94 -12.68 -3.17
N SER A 41 5.61 -12.78 -3.24
CA SER A 41 4.88 -14.03 -3.00
C SER A 41 5.23 -15.07 -4.07
N VAL A 42 5.25 -14.65 -5.34
CA VAL A 42 5.65 -15.46 -6.49
C VAL A 42 7.13 -15.83 -6.43
N ALA A 43 7.98 -14.93 -5.93
CA ALA A 43 9.41 -15.19 -5.75
C ALA A 43 9.72 -16.29 -4.71
N GLY A 44 8.74 -16.70 -3.90
CA GLY A 44 8.94 -17.66 -2.81
C GLY A 44 9.78 -17.09 -1.66
N ASP A 45 9.95 -15.77 -1.64
CA ASP A 45 10.79 -15.05 -0.67
C ASP A 45 9.96 -14.62 0.55
N GLN A 46 8.66 -14.91 0.54
CA GLN A 46 7.83 -14.81 1.73
C GLN A 46 8.14 -15.99 2.67
N PRO A 47 8.11 -15.78 4.00
CA PRO A 47 8.30 -16.85 4.99
C PRO A 47 7.34 -18.01 4.73
N ASP A 48 7.61 -19.23 5.24
CA ASP A 48 6.84 -20.48 5.02
C ASP A 48 5.32 -20.33 5.24
N ILE A 49 4.64 -19.75 4.25
CA ILE A 49 3.21 -19.50 4.23
C ILE A 49 2.60 -20.39 3.16
N SER A 50 1.47 -21.02 3.48
CA SER A 50 0.78 -21.81 2.47
C SER A 50 0.24 -20.90 1.36
N ARG A 51 0.15 -21.44 0.14
CA ARG A 51 -0.47 -20.73 -1.00
C ARG A 51 -1.84 -20.14 -0.65
N LYS A 52 -2.65 -20.86 0.13
CA LYS A 52 -3.97 -20.40 0.59
C LYS A 52 -3.88 -19.16 1.48
N GLN A 53 -2.86 -19.07 2.33
CA GLN A 53 -2.65 -17.90 3.19
C GLN A 53 -2.11 -16.72 2.39
N SER A 54 -1.18 -16.96 1.46
CA SER A 54 -0.69 -15.93 0.53
C SER A 54 -1.84 -15.31 -0.27
N SER A 55 -2.70 -16.13 -0.90
CA SER A 55 -3.84 -15.62 -1.66
C SER A 55 -4.83 -14.81 -0.82
N LYS A 56 -5.02 -15.16 0.46
CA LYS A 56 -5.88 -14.37 1.36
C LYS A 56 -5.28 -13.02 1.70
N ALA A 57 -3.98 -12.98 1.99
CA ALA A 57 -3.29 -11.72 2.27
C ALA A 57 -3.28 -10.82 1.04
N PHE A 58 -3.05 -11.36 -0.15
CA PHE A 58 -3.15 -10.59 -1.39
C PHE A 58 -4.58 -10.03 -1.60
N TYR A 59 -5.61 -10.83 -1.35
CA TYR A 59 -6.99 -10.35 -1.46
C TYR A 59 -7.31 -9.22 -0.45
N ALA A 60 -6.81 -9.31 0.78
CA ALA A 60 -6.93 -8.22 1.75
C ALA A 60 -6.28 -6.92 1.24
N LEU A 61 -5.09 -7.00 0.64
CA LEU A 61 -4.43 -5.84 0.03
C LEU A 61 -5.22 -5.26 -1.15
N LEU A 62 -5.80 -6.11 -2.01
CA LEU A 62 -6.67 -5.67 -3.09
C LEU A 62 -7.93 -4.96 -2.59
N VAL A 63 -8.55 -5.47 -1.51
CA VAL A 63 -9.70 -4.83 -0.86
C VAL A 63 -9.32 -3.46 -0.30
N HIS A 64 -8.13 -3.33 0.32
CA HIS A 64 -7.61 -2.03 0.75
C HIS A 64 -7.42 -1.06 -0.41
N ALA A 65 -6.94 -1.53 -1.56
CA ALA A 65 -6.83 -0.76 -2.80
C ALA A 65 -8.18 -0.52 -3.52
N GLY A 66 -9.30 -1.04 -2.99
CA GLY A 66 -10.66 -0.79 -3.49
C GLY A 66 -11.27 -1.86 -4.38
N ASP A 67 -10.61 -3.01 -4.59
CA ASP A 67 -11.07 -4.22 -5.31
C ASP A 67 -12.03 -3.94 -6.50
N SER A 68 -11.47 -3.38 -7.57
CA SER A 68 -12.17 -3.17 -8.84
C SER A 68 -11.35 -3.72 -10.01
N PRO A 69 -11.96 -4.02 -11.17
CA PRO A 69 -11.20 -4.48 -12.33
C PRO A 69 -10.05 -3.54 -12.71
N LYS A 70 -10.30 -2.22 -12.65
CA LYS A 70 -9.26 -1.21 -12.89
C LYS A 70 -8.11 -1.30 -11.89
N VAL A 71 -8.41 -1.45 -10.60
CA VAL A 71 -7.39 -1.60 -9.54
C VAL A 71 -6.57 -2.87 -9.75
N GLN A 72 -7.20 -3.97 -10.17
CA GLN A 72 -6.49 -5.21 -10.46
C GLN A 72 -5.55 -5.05 -11.66
N ASP A 73 -5.98 -4.35 -12.72
CA ASP A 73 -5.14 -4.00 -13.87
C ASP A 73 -3.97 -3.08 -13.44
N ASP A 74 -4.23 -2.08 -12.60
CA ASP A 74 -3.22 -1.16 -12.08
C ASP A 74 -2.17 -1.90 -11.21
N VAL A 75 -2.61 -2.85 -10.37
CA VAL A 75 -1.72 -3.74 -9.59
C VAL A 75 -0.86 -4.59 -10.52
N ALA A 76 -1.46 -5.23 -11.53
CA ALA A 76 -0.72 -6.04 -12.50
C ALA A 76 0.32 -5.21 -13.26
N GLN A 77 -0.04 -3.99 -13.67
CA GLN A 77 0.88 -3.07 -14.33
C GLN A 77 2.03 -2.65 -13.40
N LYS A 78 1.73 -2.34 -12.14
CA LYS A 78 2.75 -1.98 -11.14
C LYS A 78 3.68 -3.16 -10.83
N MET A 79 3.20 -4.41 -10.85
CA MET A 79 4.06 -5.59 -10.74
C MET A 79 5.06 -5.69 -11.89
N VAL A 80 4.61 -5.42 -13.12
CA VAL A 80 5.50 -5.36 -14.30
C VAL A 80 6.55 -4.27 -14.12
N ASP A 81 6.17 -3.10 -13.62
CA ASP A 81 7.10 -2.00 -13.39
C ASP A 81 8.12 -2.31 -12.29
N LEU A 82 7.69 -2.90 -11.17
CA LEU A 82 8.57 -3.37 -10.10
C LEU A 82 9.54 -4.44 -10.61
N HIS A 83 9.10 -5.36 -11.46
CA HIS A 83 9.97 -6.39 -12.02
C HIS A 83 11.08 -5.82 -12.90
N LYS A 84 10.87 -4.67 -13.54
CA LYS A 84 11.94 -3.95 -14.29
C LYS A 84 13.05 -3.45 -13.37
N GLU A 85 12.77 -3.19 -12.09
CA GLU A 85 13.78 -2.79 -11.10
C GLU A 85 14.66 -3.96 -10.66
N THR A 86 14.18 -5.20 -10.80
CA THR A 86 14.91 -6.44 -10.48
C THR A 86 14.90 -7.40 -11.66
N PRO A 87 15.61 -7.08 -12.76
CA PRO A 87 15.61 -7.92 -13.94
C PRO A 87 16.27 -9.28 -13.66
N GLY A 88 15.65 -10.34 -14.17
CA GLY A 88 16.16 -11.72 -14.05
C GLY A 88 15.42 -12.54 -12.99
N PRO A 89 16.01 -13.68 -12.57
CA PRO A 89 15.38 -14.55 -11.58
C PRO A 89 15.13 -13.82 -10.26
N MET A 90 13.91 -14.00 -9.72
CA MET A 90 13.55 -13.49 -8.41
C MET A 90 14.12 -14.43 -7.34
N THR A 91 15.17 -13.97 -6.68
CA THR A 91 15.90 -14.67 -5.62
C THR A 91 16.01 -13.73 -4.42
N PRO A 92 16.25 -14.23 -3.19
CA PRO A 92 16.42 -13.36 -2.02
C PRO A 92 17.48 -12.26 -2.24
N ALA A 93 18.55 -12.56 -2.99
CA ALA A 93 19.61 -11.61 -3.30
C ALA A 93 19.17 -10.54 -4.31
N SER A 94 18.39 -10.91 -5.34
CA SER A 94 17.91 -9.96 -6.35
C SER A 94 16.76 -9.09 -5.83
N THR A 95 15.95 -9.59 -4.89
CA THR A 95 14.86 -8.84 -4.24
C THR A 95 15.32 -7.95 -3.09
N ALA A 96 16.55 -8.10 -2.58
CA ALA A 96 17.07 -7.35 -1.44
C ALA A 96 16.94 -5.82 -1.59
N LYS A 97 17.19 -5.28 -2.79
CA LYS A 97 17.05 -3.84 -3.06
C LYS A 97 15.60 -3.36 -3.06
N LEU A 98 14.69 -4.18 -3.59
CA LEU A 98 13.24 -3.92 -3.53
C LEU A 98 12.78 -3.87 -2.07
N ARG A 99 13.24 -4.84 -1.26
CA ARG A 99 12.96 -4.91 0.17
C ARG A 99 13.47 -3.70 0.94
N GLU A 100 14.71 -3.31 0.72
CA GLU A 100 15.29 -2.12 1.34
C GLU A 100 14.46 -0.86 1.07
N LYS A 101 13.93 -0.74 -0.16
CA LYS A 101 13.16 0.43 -0.60
C LYS A 101 11.72 0.43 -0.08
N TYR A 102 11.05 -0.72 -0.05
CA TYR A 102 9.59 -0.79 0.08
C TYR A 102 9.08 -1.51 1.32
N ASP A 103 9.93 -2.27 2.04
CA ASP A 103 9.48 -2.98 3.25
C ASP A 103 8.92 -2.01 4.28
N ALA A 104 9.58 -0.87 4.51
CA ALA A 104 9.14 0.12 5.49
C ALA A 104 7.81 0.79 5.10
N GLU A 105 7.65 1.12 3.82
CA GLU A 105 6.44 1.76 3.28
C GLU A 105 5.24 0.83 3.35
N CYS A 106 5.42 -0.43 2.93
CA CYS A 106 4.33 -1.39 2.85
C CYS A 106 4.11 -2.16 4.15
N ARG A 107 5.01 -2.06 5.14
CA ARG A 107 4.95 -2.82 6.40
C ARG A 107 3.58 -2.81 7.05
N ILE A 108 2.94 -1.65 7.12
CA ILE A 108 1.66 -1.49 7.83
C ILE A 108 0.55 -2.26 7.13
N LEU A 109 0.42 -2.09 5.81
CA LEU A 109 -0.56 -2.80 4.98
C LEU A 109 -0.27 -4.30 4.94
N LEU A 110 0.99 -4.68 4.82
CA LEU A 110 1.42 -6.07 4.84
C LEU A 110 1.08 -6.74 6.18
N LYS A 111 1.38 -6.09 7.32
CA LYS A 111 0.97 -6.56 8.64
C LYS A 111 -0.55 -6.69 8.76
N ALA A 112 -1.30 -5.69 8.29
CA ALA A 112 -2.77 -5.71 8.33
C ALA A 112 -3.35 -6.87 7.51
N ALA A 113 -2.89 -7.04 6.26
CA ALA A 113 -3.29 -8.13 5.40
C ALA A 113 -2.95 -9.50 5.99
N TRP A 114 -1.81 -9.62 6.68
CA TRP A 114 -1.43 -10.83 7.39
C TRP A 114 -2.35 -11.08 8.60
N CYS A 115 -2.63 -10.06 9.40
CA CYS A 115 -3.60 -10.17 10.50
C CYS A 115 -4.95 -10.69 10.03
N GLU A 116 -5.45 -10.20 8.90
CA GLU A 116 -6.70 -10.67 8.30
C GLU A 116 -6.60 -12.11 7.76
N ALA A 117 -5.48 -12.46 7.14
CA ALA A 117 -5.26 -13.78 6.55
C ALA A 117 -5.05 -14.89 7.60
N TYR A 118 -4.34 -14.59 8.70
CA TYR A 118 -3.92 -15.56 9.72
C TYR A 118 -4.83 -15.60 10.95
N LYS A 119 -5.59 -14.54 11.27
CA LYS A 119 -6.32 -14.40 12.55
C LYS A 119 -5.43 -14.71 13.78
N ASP A 120 -4.12 -14.51 13.66
CA ASP A 120 -3.14 -14.80 14.71
C ASP A 120 -2.78 -13.48 15.43
N PRO A 121 -3.13 -13.32 16.72
CA PRO A 121 -2.82 -12.12 17.49
C PRO A 121 -1.32 -11.81 17.59
N GLY A 122 -0.46 -12.84 17.51
CA GLY A 122 1.00 -12.68 17.61
C GLY A 122 1.63 -12.00 16.39
N ALA A 123 1.00 -12.11 15.22
CA ALA A 123 1.40 -11.41 13.99
C ALA A 123 0.99 -9.92 14.00
N CYS A 124 0.12 -9.51 14.94
CA CYS A 124 -0.52 -8.20 15.01
C CYS A 124 0.05 -7.28 16.09
N GLY A 125 1.13 -7.69 16.76
CA GLY A 125 1.84 -6.86 17.73
C GLY A 125 2.53 -5.65 17.09
N ALA A 126 2.36 -4.48 17.71
CA ALA A 126 2.87 -3.17 17.31
C ALA A 126 4.38 -3.20 17.01
#